data_AF-A0A5J4YC17-F1
#
_entry.id   AF-A0A5J4YC17-F1
#
_cell.length_a   1.000
_cell.length_b   1.000
_cell.length_c   1.000
_cell.angle_alpha   90.00
_cell.angle_beta   90.00
_cell.angle_gamma   90.00
#
_symmetry.space_group_name_H-M   'P 1'
#
loop_
_entity.id
_entity.type
_entity.pdbx_description
1 polymer ?
#
loop_
_entity_poly.entity_id
_entity_poly.type
_entity_poly.pdbx_seq_one_letter_code
_entity_poly.pdbx_strand_id
1 'polypeptide(L)'
;MNSVEARRVIAVVDDALDSLRVLSHITEEVLTGADQLSGIVGQHHPESEAKITAVYDDRSLTMLNMLASFDKLRTIMQKKLTTSVEEDASVSEHYNEVCKREARALKEKQTLEQQLRLDRRERLNTQLAAKNTHAKAQAELDESQAEIQRRNIDVEAQATANRSQDVQYYADQQALLQKQLAELTLRAQKFGAESLEASEGLRKKRLKLHQEVEVWIQKYDEEMGAAEMTYQEELAQTQQVAEELRQCTEEHDSMLHDRLEHEDRLRKAEDEWRAKQAAEVMSRRAARIIQKSWHAYKVKADAEKKKAATADKKKGKGSAKAKKK
;
A
#
# COMPACT_ATOMS: atom_id res chain seq x y z
N MET A 1 -90.71 -79.75 -53.18
CA MET A 1 -91.32 -81.09 -53.10
C MET A 1 -92.72 -80.95 -52.54
N ASN A 2 -93.68 -81.72 -53.05
CA ASN A 2 -95.10 -81.55 -52.75
C ASN A 2 -95.37 -81.82 -51.27
N SER A 3 -96.04 -80.87 -50.59
CA SER A 3 -96.47 -80.95 -49.18
C SER A 3 -97.19 -82.27 -48.83
N VAL A 4 -97.80 -82.92 -49.83
CA VAL A 4 -98.49 -84.21 -49.67
C VAL A 4 -97.52 -85.37 -49.47
N GLU A 5 -96.39 -85.39 -50.18
CA GLU A 5 -95.38 -86.45 -50.05
C GLU A 5 -94.61 -86.34 -48.73
N ALA A 6 -94.28 -85.10 -48.34
CA ALA A 6 -93.73 -84.79 -47.03
C ALA A 6 -94.60 -85.32 -45.87
N ARG A 7 -95.92 -85.07 -45.91
CA ARG A 7 -96.86 -85.56 -44.90
C ARG A 7 -96.98 -87.08 -44.89
N ARG A 8 -96.95 -87.73 -46.06
CA ARG A 8 -96.97 -89.20 -46.14
C ARG A 8 -95.72 -89.82 -45.53
N VAL A 9 -94.54 -89.27 -45.81
CA VAL A 9 -93.28 -89.76 -45.24
C VAL A 9 -93.25 -89.56 -43.71
N ILE A 10 -93.72 -88.42 -43.20
CA ILE A 10 -93.83 -88.18 -41.75
C ILE A 10 -94.81 -89.17 -41.10
N ALA A 11 -95.97 -89.40 -41.73
CA ALA A 11 -96.96 -90.36 -41.22
C ALA A 11 -96.40 -91.78 -41.14
N VAL A 12 -95.63 -92.21 -42.15
CA VAL A 12 -94.97 -93.53 -42.13
C VAL A 12 -93.90 -93.62 -41.04
N VAL A 13 -93.14 -92.54 -40.80
CA VAL A 13 -92.13 -92.50 -39.73
C VAL A 13 -92.80 -92.49 -38.35
N ASP A 14 -93.96 -91.83 -38.21
CA ASP A 14 -94.76 -91.83 -36.99
C ASP A 14 -95.32 -93.22 -36.68
N ASP A 15 -95.90 -93.89 -37.68
CA ASP A 15 -96.36 -95.28 -37.56
C ASP A 15 -95.20 -96.23 -37.20
N ALA A 16 -94.02 -96.03 -37.80
CA ALA A 16 -92.84 -96.82 -37.47
C ALA A 16 -92.32 -96.54 -36.05
N LEU A 17 -92.34 -95.29 -35.60
CA LEU A 17 -91.96 -94.89 -34.25
C LEU A 17 -92.94 -95.45 -33.21
N ASP A 18 -94.24 -95.43 -33.50
CA ASP A 18 -95.26 -95.99 -32.61
C ASP A 18 -95.16 -97.52 -32.59
N SER A 19 -94.87 -98.16 -33.72
CA SER A 19 -94.55 -99.59 -33.77
C SER A 19 -93.28 -99.93 -32.96
N LEU A 20 -92.24 -99.11 -33.06
CA LEU A 20 -91.00 -99.26 -32.28
C LEU A 20 -91.23 -98.99 -30.78
N ARG A 21 -92.10 -98.05 -30.41
CA ARG A 21 -92.52 -97.81 -29.03
C ARG A 21 -93.22 -99.04 -28.48
N VAL A 22 -94.14 -99.64 -29.24
CA VAL A 22 -94.80 -100.89 -28.83
C VAL A 22 -93.78 -102.03 -28.69
N LEU A 23 -92.91 -102.24 -29.68
CA LEU A 23 -91.87 -103.27 -29.64
C LEU A 23 -90.86 -103.07 -28.50
N SER A 24 -90.60 -101.83 -28.08
CA SER A 24 -89.68 -101.55 -26.96
C SER A 24 -90.15 -102.05 -25.60
N HIS A 25 -91.42 -102.46 -25.47
CA HIS A 25 -91.97 -103.07 -24.26
C HIS A 25 -91.88 -104.60 -24.26
N ILE A 26 -91.42 -105.21 -25.37
CA ILE A 26 -91.22 -106.66 -25.45
C ILE A 26 -89.80 -106.96 -24.98
N THR A 27 -89.63 -107.20 -23.68
CA THR A 27 -88.38 -107.67 -23.10
C THR A 27 -88.36 -109.19 -23.01
N GLU A 28 -87.17 -109.78 -22.99
CA GLU A 28 -86.96 -111.24 -22.89
C GLU A 28 -87.58 -111.84 -21.61
N GLU A 29 -87.76 -111.02 -20.58
CA GLU A 29 -88.46 -111.35 -19.33
C GLU A 29 -89.99 -111.43 -19.48
N VAL A 30 -90.61 -110.64 -20.37
CA VAL A 30 -92.04 -110.77 -20.72
C VAL A 30 -92.28 -112.10 -21.45
N LEU A 31 -91.37 -112.47 -22.34
CA LEU A 31 -91.46 -113.71 -23.12
C LEU A 31 -91.22 -114.96 -22.26
N THR A 32 -90.33 -114.90 -21.26
CA THR A 32 -90.06 -116.02 -20.34
C THR A 32 -91.06 -116.10 -19.17
N GLY A 33 -91.65 -114.98 -18.74
CA GLY A 33 -92.74 -114.94 -17.77
C GLY A 33 -94.09 -115.43 -18.32
N ALA A 34 -94.34 -115.26 -19.62
CA ALA A 34 -95.57 -115.74 -20.27
C ALA A 34 -95.75 -117.27 -20.19
N ASP A 35 -94.65 -118.04 -20.26
CA ASP A 35 -94.69 -119.51 -20.10
C ASP A 35 -94.95 -119.94 -18.63
N GLN A 36 -94.51 -119.14 -17.64
CA GLN A 36 -94.74 -119.40 -16.21
C GLN A 36 -96.13 -118.95 -15.73
N LEU A 37 -96.79 -118.02 -16.44
CA LEU A 37 -98.12 -117.50 -16.10
C LEU A 37 -99.29 -118.39 -16.56
N SER A 38 -99.05 -119.45 -17.36
CA SER A 38 -100.11 -120.42 -17.72
C SER A 38 -100.53 -121.33 -16.56
N GLY A 39 -99.70 -121.47 -15.51
CA GLY A 39 -99.96 -122.34 -14.35
C GLY A 39 -100.63 -121.65 -13.14
N ILE A 40 -100.75 -120.32 -13.12
CA ILE A 40 -101.20 -119.54 -11.94
C ILE A 40 -102.35 -118.60 -12.33
N VAL A 41 -103.41 -119.16 -12.92
CA VAL A 41 -104.67 -118.43 -13.22
C VAL A 41 -105.77 -118.76 -12.18
N GLY A 42 -105.42 -119.37 -11.05
CA GLY A 42 -106.39 -119.88 -10.07
C GLY A 42 -106.68 -119.00 -8.84
N GLN A 43 -105.78 -118.11 -8.41
CA GLN A 43 -105.96 -117.40 -7.14
C GLN A 43 -105.39 -115.98 -7.20
N HIS A 44 -106.25 -114.98 -6.97
CA HIS A 44 -105.93 -113.56 -6.91
C HIS A 44 -104.93 -113.28 -5.77
N HIS A 45 -103.66 -113.06 -6.13
CA HIS A 45 -102.63 -112.59 -5.22
C HIS A 45 -102.20 -111.18 -5.66
N PRO A 46 -102.29 -110.13 -4.82
CA PRO A 46 -101.95 -108.76 -5.18
C PRO A 46 -100.47 -108.51 -5.52
N GLU A 47 -99.60 -109.53 -5.40
CA GLU A 47 -98.20 -109.46 -5.82
C GLU A 47 -97.97 -109.73 -7.32
N SER A 48 -98.90 -110.40 -8.01
CA SER A 48 -98.75 -110.66 -9.46
C SER A 48 -99.05 -109.42 -10.30
N GLU A 49 -99.97 -108.55 -9.85
CA GLU A 49 -100.22 -107.26 -10.50
C GLU A 49 -99.02 -106.33 -10.39
N ALA A 50 -98.37 -106.27 -9.21
CA ALA A 50 -97.16 -105.47 -9.01
C ALA A 50 -96.00 -105.90 -9.93
N LYS A 51 -95.83 -107.22 -10.14
CA LYS A 51 -94.82 -107.76 -11.08
C LYS A 51 -95.17 -107.48 -12.54
N ILE A 52 -96.45 -107.50 -12.93
CA ILE A 52 -96.86 -107.14 -14.28
C ILE A 52 -96.65 -105.64 -14.53
N THR A 53 -96.93 -104.75 -13.57
CA THR A 53 -96.61 -103.31 -13.70
C THR A 53 -95.11 -103.01 -13.67
N ALA A 54 -94.29 -103.74 -12.93
CA ALA A 54 -92.84 -103.52 -12.90
C ALA A 54 -92.17 -103.87 -14.25
N VAL A 55 -92.70 -104.87 -14.96
CA VAL A 55 -92.22 -105.26 -16.29
C VAL A 55 -92.62 -104.25 -17.38
N TYR A 56 -93.65 -103.41 -17.15
CA TYR A 56 -93.99 -102.30 -18.04
C TYR A 56 -92.97 -101.14 -17.99
N ASP A 57 -92.18 -101.04 -16.92
CA ASP A 57 -91.26 -99.91 -16.71
C ASP A 57 -89.80 -100.19 -17.10
N ASP A 58 -89.41 -101.46 -17.32
CA ASP A 58 -88.03 -101.81 -17.62
C ASP A 58 -87.74 -101.80 -19.13
N ARG A 59 -87.78 -100.60 -19.73
CA ARG A 59 -87.38 -100.40 -21.12
C ARG A 59 -85.86 -100.47 -21.22
N SER A 60 -85.37 -101.36 -22.08
CA SER A 60 -83.95 -101.43 -22.47
C SER A 60 -83.37 -100.06 -22.84
N LEU A 61 -82.26 -99.67 -22.18
CA LEU A 61 -81.55 -98.40 -22.43
C LEU A 61 -81.17 -98.22 -23.91
N THR A 62 -80.88 -99.32 -24.60
CA THR A 62 -80.57 -99.32 -26.03
C THR A 62 -81.79 -98.91 -26.87
N MET A 63 -82.98 -99.39 -26.51
CA MET A 63 -84.23 -99.02 -27.19
C MET A 63 -84.64 -97.59 -26.88
N LEU A 64 -84.42 -97.09 -25.66
CA LEU A 64 -84.65 -95.69 -25.33
C LEU A 64 -83.73 -94.74 -26.11
N ASN A 65 -82.44 -95.08 -26.26
CA ASN A 65 -81.50 -94.33 -27.08
C ASN A 65 -81.86 -94.37 -28.57
N MET A 66 -82.35 -95.51 -29.05
CA MET A 66 -82.83 -95.68 -30.42
C MET A 66 -84.09 -94.85 -30.66
N LEU A 67 -85.08 -94.92 -29.77
CA LEU A 67 -86.29 -94.08 -29.82
C LEU A 67 -85.94 -92.59 -29.77
N ALA A 68 -85.03 -92.17 -28.89
CA ALA A 68 -84.57 -90.77 -28.84
C ALA A 68 -83.84 -90.35 -30.14
N SER A 69 -83.11 -91.28 -30.77
CA SER A 69 -82.46 -91.02 -32.06
C SER A 69 -83.46 -90.92 -33.20
N PHE A 70 -84.49 -91.78 -33.22
CA PHE A 70 -85.59 -91.71 -34.20
C PHE A 70 -86.48 -90.50 -33.99
N ASP A 71 -86.72 -90.06 -32.76
CA ASP A 71 -87.51 -88.85 -32.49
C ASP A 71 -86.74 -87.58 -32.93
N LYS A 72 -85.41 -87.57 -32.74
CA LYS A 72 -84.53 -86.56 -33.34
C LYS A 72 -84.56 -86.62 -34.86
N LEU A 73 -84.49 -87.82 -35.46
CA LEU A 73 -84.56 -87.99 -36.92
C LEU A 73 -85.91 -87.53 -37.47
N ARG A 74 -87.02 -87.88 -36.82
CA ARG A 74 -88.37 -87.41 -37.12
C ARG A 74 -88.41 -85.89 -37.10
N THR A 75 -87.89 -85.27 -36.05
CA THR A 75 -87.85 -83.80 -35.93
C THR A 75 -87.02 -83.16 -37.05
N ILE A 76 -85.89 -83.76 -37.42
CA ILE A 76 -85.05 -83.30 -38.53
C ILE A 76 -85.76 -83.49 -39.88
N MET A 77 -86.38 -84.64 -40.12
CA MET A 77 -87.12 -84.94 -41.36
C MET A 77 -88.33 -84.03 -41.48
N GLN A 78 -89.09 -83.84 -40.40
CA GLN A 78 -90.22 -82.91 -40.36
C GLN A 78 -89.75 -81.51 -40.72
N LYS A 79 -88.72 -81.00 -40.04
CA LYS A 79 -88.14 -79.69 -40.36
C LYS A 79 -87.70 -79.59 -41.82
N LYS A 80 -86.97 -80.58 -42.35
CA LYS A 80 -86.47 -80.58 -43.75
C LYS A 80 -87.55 -80.75 -44.81
N LEU A 81 -88.63 -81.47 -44.50
CA LEU A 81 -89.75 -81.71 -45.40
C LEU A 81 -90.80 -80.59 -45.36
N THR A 82 -90.85 -79.81 -44.27
CA THR A 82 -91.77 -78.66 -44.12
C THR A 82 -91.13 -77.30 -44.42
N THR A 83 -89.80 -77.18 -44.42
CA THR A 83 -89.12 -75.95 -44.85
C THR A 83 -89.18 -75.79 -46.36
N SER A 84 -89.55 -74.59 -46.82
CA SER A 84 -89.47 -74.26 -48.24
C SER A 84 -88.00 -74.08 -48.68
N VAL A 85 -87.75 -74.15 -49.98
CA VAL A 85 -86.39 -73.91 -50.54
C VAL A 85 -85.94 -72.47 -50.26
N GLU A 86 -86.87 -71.52 -50.25
CA GLU A 86 -86.60 -70.10 -49.96
C GLU A 86 -86.28 -69.87 -48.47
N GLU A 87 -86.97 -70.57 -47.57
CA GLU A 87 -86.68 -70.53 -46.13
C GLU A 87 -85.33 -71.18 -45.80
N ASP A 88 -85.00 -72.34 -46.39
CA ASP A 88 -83.69 -72.99 -46.19
C ASP A 88 -82.55 -72.12 -46.79
N ALA A 89 -82.81 -71.43 -47.91
CA ALA A 89 -81.88 -70.45 -48.49
C ALA A 89 -81.69 -69.22 -47.58
N SER A 90 -82.77 -68.64 -47.04
CA SER A 90 -82.70 -67.49 -46.13
C SER A 90 -82.00 -67.82 -44.81
N VAL A 91 -82.28 -69.00 -44.23
CA VAL A 91 -81.58 -69.49 -43.03
C VAL A 91 -80.09 -69.71 -43.32
N SER A 92 -79.75 -70.26 -44.50
CA SER A 92 -78.36 -70.42 -44.94
C SER A 92 -77.65 -69.08 -45.13
N GLU A 93 -78.30 -68.09 -45.76
CA GLU A 93 -77.75 -66.74 -45.92
C GLU A 93 -77.53 -66.04 -44.59
N HIS A 94 -78.51 -66.10 -43.67
CA HIS A 94 -78.38 -65.54 -42.34
C HIS A 94 -77.25 -66.21 -41.55
N TYR A 95 -77.15 -67.53 -41.60
CA TYR A 95 -76.05 -68.28 -41.00
C TYR A 95 -74.70 -67.83 -41.56
N ASN A 96 -74.59 -67.72 -42.88
CA ASN A 96 -73.37 -67.22 -43.54
C ASN A 96 -73.03 -65.78 -43.14
N GLU A 97 -74.03 -64.92 -42.97
CA GLU A 97 -73.83 -63.56 -42.50
C GLU A 97 -73.33 -63.53 -41.05
N VAL A 98 -73.92 -64.32 -40.16
CA VAL A 98 -73.46 -64.47 -38.77
C VAL A 98 -72.03 -65.01 -38.74
N CYS A 99 -71.71 -66.06 -39.51
CA CYS A 99 -70.34 -66.56 -39.61
C CYS A 99 -69.37 -65.49 -40.13
N LYS A 100 -69.77 -64.68 -41.11
CA LYS A 100 -68.95 -63.55 -41.60
C LYS A 100 -68.76 -62.49 -40.52
N ARG A 101 -69.79 -62.16 -39.73
CA ARG A 101 -69.71 -61.19 -38.62
C ARG A 101 -68.83 -61.72 -37.49
N GLU A 102 -69.00 -62.97 -37.09
CA GLU A 102 -68.14 -63.64 -36.10
C GLU A 102 -66.69 -63.71 -36.57
N ALA A 103 -66.45 -64.06 -37.84
CA ALA A 103 -65.09 -64.07 -38.40
C ALA A 103 -64.45 -62.67 -38.40
N ARG A 104 -65.22 -61.60 -38.64
CA ARG A 104 -64.73 -60.21 -38.53
C ARG A 104 -64.46 -59.84 -37.08
N ALA A 105 -65.38 -60.13 -36.16
CA ALA A 105 -65.22 -59.84 -34.73
C ALA A 105 -64.04 -60.60 -34.12
N LEU A 106 -63.81 -61.86 -34.52
CA LEU A 106 -62.64 -62.63 -34.10
C LEU A 106 -61.33 -62.03 -34.62
N LYS A 107 -61.29 -61.61 -35.89
CA LYS A 107 -60.13 -60.91 -36.45
C LYS A 107 -59.87 -59.60 -35.70
N GLU A 108 -60.91 -58.80 -35.46
CA GLU A 108 -60.80 -57.54 -34.73
C GLU A 108 -60.31 -57.76 -33.30
N LYS A 109 -60.88 -58.73 -32.58
CA LYS A 109 -60.41 -59.13 -31.25
C LYS A 109 -58.93 -59.52 -31.27
N GLN A 110 -58.51 -60.35 -32.23
CA GLN A 110 -57.10 -60.75 -32.37
C GLN A 110 -56.19 -59.53 -32.63
N THR A 111 -56.61 -58.58 -33.48
CA THR A 111 -55.84 -57.36 -33.73
C THR A 111 -55.74 -56.46 -32.50
N LEU A 112 -56.84 -56.30 -31.74
CA LEU A 112 -56.86 -55.52 -30.51
C LEU A 112 -56.02 -56.17 -29.40
N GLU A 113 -56.07 -57.49 -29.27
CA GLU A 113 -55.22 -58.22 -28.33
C GLU A 113 -53.73 -58.10 -28.67
N GLN A 114 -53.38 -58.10 -29.96
CA GLN A 114 -52.02 -57.85 -30.42
C GLN A 114 -51.58 -56.41 -30.13
N GLN A 115 -52.41 -55.41 -30.46
CA GLN A 115 -52.12 -54.01 -30.14
C GLN A 115 -51.93 -53.80 -28.64
N LEU A 116 -52.81 -54.35 -27.81
CA LEU A 116 -52.73 -54.24 -26.36
C LEU A 116 -51.46 -54.92 -25.80
N ARG A 117 -50.99 -56.00 -26.40
CA ARG A 117 -49.71 -56.63 -26.05
C ARG A 117 -48.52 -55.73 -26.43
N LEU A 118 -48.55 -55.10 -27.60
CA LEU A 118 -47.51 -54.17 -28.04
C LEU A 118 -47.48 -52.93 -27.14
N ASP A 119 -48.62 -52.29 -26.88
CA ASP A 119 -48.75 -51.15 -25.98
C ASP A 119 -48.22 -51.44 -24.57
N ARG A 120 -48.56 -52.62 -24.01
CA ARG A 120 -48.05 -53.03 -22.69
C ARG A 120 -46.53 -53.18 -22.70
N ARG A 121 -45.98 -53.75 -23.77
CA ARG A 121 -44.53 -53.91 -23.93
C ARG A 121 -43.84 -52.56 -24.09
N GLU A 122 -44.40 -51.66 -24.90
CA GLU A 122 -43.86 -50.31 -25.08
C GLU A 122 -43.90 -49.50 -23.79
N ARG A 123 -45.02 -49.51 -23.05
CA ARG A 123 -45.12 -48.87 -21.74
C ARG A 123 -44.11 -49.41 -20.73
N LEU A 124 -43.90 -50.73 -20.72
CA LEU A 124 -42.91 -51.34 -19.84
C LEU A 124 -41.49 -50.93 -20.24
N ASN A 125 -41.19 -50.92 -21.55
CA ASN A 125 -39.89 -50.46 -22.07
C ASN A 125 -39.63 -48.99 -21.75
N THR A 126 -40.60 -48.09 -21.92
CA THR A 126 -40.45 -46.66 -21.60
C THR A 126 -40.29 -46.43 -20.10
N GLN A 127 -41.03 -47.18 -19.26
CA GLN A 127 -40.87 -47.11 -17.82
C GLN A 127 -39.49 -47.62 -17.37
N LEU A 128 -38.98 -48.70 -17.96
CA LEU A 128 -37.62 -49.18 -17.69
C LEU A 128 -36.56 -48.17 -18.15
N ALA A 129 -36.74 -47.58 -19.33
CA ALA A 129 -35.83 -46.54 -19.84
C ALA A 129 -35.80 -45.33 -18.90
N ALA A 130 -36.97 -44.84 -18.45
CA ALA A 130 -37.08 -43.73 -17.51
C ALA A 130 -36.47 -44.04 -16.13
N LYS A 131 -36.64 -45.27 -15.63
CA LYS A 131 -35.98 -45.70 -14.38
C LYS A 131 -34.46 -45.74 -14.54
N ASN A 132 -33.97 -46.25 -15.66
CA ASN A 132 -32.53 -46.30 -15.94
C ASN A 132 -31.92 -44.90 -16.10
N THR A 133 -32.60 -43.97 -16.77
CA THR A 133 -32.12 -42.58 -16.87
C THR A 133 -32.14 -41.88 -15.53
N HIS A 134 -33.18 -42.08 -14.71
CA HIS A 134 -33.22 -41.54 -13.36
C HIS A 134 -32.10 -42.09 -12.47
N ALA A 135 -31.85 -43.39 -12.51
CA ALA A 135 -30.76 -44.01 -11.75
C ALA A 135 -29.39 -43.47 -12.17
N LYS A 136 -29.16 -43.25 -13.47
CA LYS A 136 -27.93 -42.60 -13.97
C LYS A 136 -27.80 -41.17 -13.50
N ALA A 137 -28.86 -40.37 -13.61
CA ALA A 137 -28.87 -38.98 -13.18
C ALA A 137 -28.62 -38.85 -11.66
N GLN A 138 -29.18 -39.78 -10.85
CA GLN A 138 -28.89 -39.83 -9.42
C GLN A 138 -27.43 -40.17 -9.13
N ALA A 139 -26.86 -41.16 -9.82
CA ALA A 139 -25.45 -41.52 -9.66
C ALA A 139 -24.51 -40.36 -10.04
N GLU A 140 -24.78 -39.66 -11.13
CA GLU A 140 -24.02 -38.48 -11.56
C GLU A 140 -24.14 -37.32 -10.54
N LEU A 141 -25.33 -37.14 -9.95
CA LEU A 141 -25.55 -36.14 -8.91
C LEU A 141 -24.74 -36.46 -7.65
N ASP A 142 -24.79 -37.71 -7.19
CA ASP A 142 -24.05 -38.16 -6.00
C ASP A 142 -22.53 -38.05 -6.22
N GLU A 143 -22.05 -38.42 -7.41
CA GLU A 143 -20.64 -38.25 -7.79
C GLU A 143 -20.22 -36.78 -7.80
N SER A 144 -21.03 -35.90 -8.40
CA SER A 144 -20.78 -34.46 -8.43
C SER A 144 -20.77 -33.86 -7.02
N GLN A 145 -21.71 -34.27 -6.15
CA GLN A 145 -21.74 -33.83 -4.75
C GLN A 145 -20.50 -34.29 -3.99
N ALA A 146 -20.07 -35.54 -4.17
CA ALA A 146 -18.86 -36.05 -3.54
C ALA A 146 -17.60 -35.30 -4.02
N GLU A 147 -17.54 -34.97 -5.31
CA GLU A 147 -16.43 -34.19 -5.87
C GLU A 147 -16.41 -32.76 -5.32
N ILE A 148 -17.57 -32.09 -5.24
CA ILE A 148 -17.68 -30.74 -4.64
C ILE A 148 -17.24 -30.76 -3.17
N GLN A 149 -17.66 -31.76 -2.39
CA GLN A 149 -17.26 -31.89 -0.99
C GLN A 149 -15.75 -32.07 -0.85
N ARG A 150 -15.12 -32.92 -1.67
CA ARG A 150 -13.66 -33.10 -1.68
C ARG A 150 -12.94 -31.79 -2.02
N ARG A 151 -13.36 -31.11 -3.09
CA ARG A 151 -12.78 -29.82 -3.48
C ARG A 151 -12.93 -28.76 -2.39
N ASN A 152 -14.06 -28.70 -1.70
CA ASN A 152 -14.26 -27.76 -0.59
C ASN A 152 -13.29 -28.04 0.56
N ILE A 153 -13.10 -29.31 0.94
CA ILE A 153 -12.13 -29.72 1.96
C ILE A 153 -10.72 -29.32 1.54
N ASP A 154 -10.33 -29.57 0.29
CA ASP A 154 -9.00 -29.21 -0.22
C ASP A 154 -8.77 -27.68 -0.23
N VAL A 155 -9.79 -26.91 -0.66
CA VAL A 155 -9.74 -25.45 -0.66
C VAL A 155 -9.64 -24.89 0.76
N GLU A 156 -10.39 -25.44 1.72
CA GLU A 156 -10.30 -25.04 3.12
C GLU A 156 -8.94 -25.40 3.74
N ALA A 157 -8.42 -26.59 3.47
CA ALA A 157 -7.09 -27.01 3.90
C ALA A 157 -6.00 -26.11 3.32
N GLN A 158 -6.09 -25.75 2.04
CA GLN A 158 -5.14 -24.84 1.41
C GLN A 158 -5.27 -23.41 1.95
N ALA A 159 -6.50 -22.92 2.16
CA ALA A 159 -6.73 -21.59 2.71
C ALA A 159 -6.21 -21.47 4.16
N THR A 160 -6.39 -22.51 4.98
CA THR A 160 -5.86 -22.54 6.35
C THR A 160 -4.34 -22.62 6.37
N ALA A 161 -3.73 -23.43 5.50
CA ALA A 161 -2.28 -23.50 5.33
C ALA A 161 -1.70 -22.13 4.92
N ASN A 162 -2.28 -21.48 3.90
CA ASN A 162 -1.84 -20.17 3.44
C ASN A 162 -1.97 -19.11 4.55
N ARG A 163 -3.11 -19.06 5.26
CA ARG A 163 -3.27 -18.12 6.40
C ARG A 163 -2.22 -18.36 7.47
N SER A 164 -1.88 -19.61 7.78
CA SER A 164 -0.86 -19.91 8.78
C SER A 164 0.54 -19.46 8.35
N GLN A 165 0.87 -19.61 7.06
CA GLN A 165 2.13 -19.12 6.49
C GLN A 165 2.18 -17.60 6.49
N ASP A 166 1.11 -16.93 6.09
CA ASP A 166 1.02 -15.47 6.10
C ASP A 166 1.20 -14.91 7.52
N VAL A 167 0.51 -15.50 8.51
CA VAL A 167 0.65 -15.10 9.91
C VAL A 167 2.10 -15.23 10.39
N GLN A 168 2.78 -16.33 10.08
CA GLN A 168 4.19 -16.51 10.43
C GLN A 168 5.09 -15.51 9.71
N TYR A 169 4.89 -15.32 8.40
CA TYR A 169 5.65 -14.37 7.60
C TYR A 169 5.55 -12.94 8.14
N TYR A 170 4.34 -12.48 8.44
CA TYR A 170 4.12 -11.15 8.99
C TYR A 170 4.64 -11.01 10.43
N ALA A 171 4.56 -12.06 11.25
CA ALA A 171 5.15 -12.06 12.58
C ALA A 171 6.69 -11.93 12.52
N ASP A 172 7.34 -12.65 11.61
CA ASP A 172 8.79 -12.57 11.40
C ASP A 172 9.21 -11.19 10.87
N GLN A 173 8.46 -10.63 9.91
CA GLN A 173 8.69 -9.27 9.44
C GLN A 173 8.54 -8.24 10.54
N GLN A 174 7.49 -8.35 11.36
CA GLN A 174 7.27 -7.45 12.49
C GLN A 174 8.43 -7.53 13.49
N ALA A 175 8.89 -8.75 13.82
CA ALA A 175 10.03 -8.95 14.72
C ALA A 175 11.32 -8.35 14.16
N LEU A 176 11.56 -8.48 12.85
CA LEU A 176 12.72 -7.86 12.18
C LEU A 176 12.66 -6.33 12.23
N LEU A 177 11.51 -5.75 11.88
CA LEU A 177 11.32 -4.29 11.90
C LEU A 177 11.43 -3.73 13.31
N GLN A 178 10.93 -4.43 14.33
CA GLN A 178 11.09 -4.03 15.73
C GLN A 178 12.56 -4.02 16.16
N LYS A 179 13.36 -5.02 15.75
CA LYS A 179 14.81 -5.03 16.00
C LYS A 179 15.51 -3.85 15.33
N GLN A 180 15.21 -3.59 14.06
CA GLN A 180 15.78 -2.45 13.33
C GLN A 180 15.40 -1.11 13.97
N LEU A 181 14.15 -0.96 14.39
CA LEU A 181 13.67 0.26 15.06
C LEU A 181 14.41 0.45 16.40
N ALA A 182 14.58 -0.61 17.19
CA ALA A 182 15.34 -0.57 18.43
C ALA A 182 16.81 -0.18 18.21
N GLU A 183 17.47 -0.77 17.20
CA GLU A 183 18.84 -0.44 16.81
C GLU A 183 19.00 1.01 16.36
N LEU A 184 18.09 1.49 15.51
CA LEU A 184 18.10 2.88 15.04
C LEU A 184 17.85 3.87 16.18
N THR A 185 16.94 3.54 17.09
CA THR A 185 16.66 4.36 18.28
C THR A 185 17.89 4.45 19.18
N LEU A 186 18.56 3.32 19.43
CA LEU A 186 19.80 3.29 20.21
C LEU A 186 20.91 4.09 19.52
N ARG A 187 21.04 3.99 18.19
CA ARG A 187 22.03 4.74 17.42
C ARG A 187 21.77 6.25 17.48
N ALA A 188 20.51 6.67 17.39
CA ALA A 188 20.13 8.08 17.50
C ALA A 188 20.42 8.62 18.91
N GLN A 189 20.12 7.84 19.96
CA GLN A 189 20.45 8.21 21.34
C GLN A 189 21.96 8.37 21.56
N LYS A 190 22.76 7.42 21.06
CA LYS A 190 24.24 7.49 21.13
C LYS A 190 24.77 8.72 20.42
N PHE A 191 24.32 8.97 19.19
CA PHE A 191 24.74 10.14 18.42
C PHE A 191 24.34 11.45 19.10
N GLY A 192 23.15 11.51 19.69
CA GLY A 192 22.70 12.66 20.49
C GLY A 192 23.59 12.91 21.71
N ALA A 193 23.96 11.85 22.44
CA ALA A 193 24.86 11.95 23.59
C ALA A 193 26.27 12.40 23.19
N GLU A 194 26.85 11.80 22.14
CA GLU A 194 28.16 12.18 21.59
C GLU A 194 28.18 13.64 21.11
N SER A 195 27.12 14.09 20.44
CA SER A 195 26.99 15.47 19.98
C SER A 195 26.91 16.46 21.15
N LEU A 196 26.14 16.12 22.19
CA LEU A 196 26.03 16.94 23.39
C LEU A 196 27.37 17.04 24.13
N GLU A 197 28.05 15.91 24.34
CA GLU A 197 29.37 15.86 24.97
C GLU A 197 30.41 16.67 24.18
N ALA A 198 30.44 16.52 22.85
CA ALA A 198 31.33 17.28 21.98
C ALA A 198 31.04 18.80 22.06
N SER A 199 29.76 19.19 22.07
CA SER A 199 29.34 20.59 22.20
C SER A 199 29.75 21.17 23.55
N GLU A 200 29.53 20.45 24.65
CA GLU A 200 29.97 20.87 25.98
C GLU A 200 31.49 20.99 26.07
N GLY A 201 32.23 20.03 25.49
CA GLY A 201 33.69 20.07 25.40
C GLY A 201 34.19 21.32 24.67
N LEU A 202 33.59 21.65 23.52
CA LEU A 202 33.92 22.86 22.76
C LEU A 202 33.55 24.14 23.51
N ARG A 203 32.40 24.18 24.19
CA ARG A 203 32.01 25.33 25.03
C ARG A 203 33.00 25.58 26.17
N LYS A 204 33.46 24.52 26.85
CA LYS A 204 34.48 24.60 27.90
C LYS A 204 35.82 25.10 27.35
N LYS A 205 36.27 24.57 26.19
CA LYS A 205 37.49 25.03 25.52
C LYS A 205 37.41 26.50 25.13
N ARG A 206 36.28 26.92 24.53
CA ARG A 206 36.02 28.31 24.17
C ARG A 206 36.08 29.23 25.39
N LEU A 207 35.45 28.84 26.50
CA LEU A 207 35.48 29.62 27.74
C LEU A 207 36.91 29.80 28.27
N LYS A 208 37.71 28.72 28.29
CA LYS A 208 39.11 28.78 28.74
C LYS A 208 39.95 29.72 27.87
N LEU A 209 39.85 29.59 26.53
CA LEU A 209 40.56 30.48 25.61
C LEU A 209 40.13 31.94 25.77
N HIS A 210 38.83 32.18 25.98
CA HIS A 210 38.33 33.53 26.25
C HIS A 210 38.93 34.12 27.54
N GLN A 211 38.99 33.33 28.61
CA GLN A 211 39.60 33.73 29.88
C GLN A 211 41.11 33.98 29.73
N GLU A 212 41.83 33.14 28.97
CA GLU A 212 43.25 33.34 28.67
C GLU A 212 43.51 34.65 27.92
N VAL A 213 42.68 34.95 26.91
CA VAL A 213 42.74 36.22 26.17
C VAL A 213 42.41 37.41 27.08
N GLU A 214 41.40 37.32 27.95
CA GLU A 214 41.09 38.37 28.93
C GLU A 214 42.28 38.63 29.87
N VAL A 215 42.95 37.59 30.36
CA VAL A 215 44.14 37.72 31.20
C VAL A 215 45.29 38.40 30.44
N TRP A 216 45.49 38.05 29.16
CA TRP A 216 46.52 38.70 28.34
C TRP A 216 46.22 40.17 28.06
N ILE A 217 44.95 40.51 27.81
CA ILE A 217 44.52 41.90 27.64
C ILE A 217 44.77 42.68 28.94
N GLN A 218 44.34 42.15 30.09
CA GLN A 218 44.56 42.79 31.40
C GLN A 218 46.05 43.03 31.66
N LYS A 219 46.89 42.02 31.42
CA LYS A 219 48.34 42.14 31.58
C LYS A 219 48.93 43.21 30.64
N TYR A 220 48.50 43.24 29.38
CA TYR A 220 48.94 44.24 28.42
C TYR A 220 48.53 45.65 28.86
N ASP A 221 47.28 45.83 29.29
CA ASP A 221 46.76 47.12 29.76
C ASP A 221 47.53 47.60 31.01
N GLU A 222 47.87 46.69 31.93
CA GLU A 222 48.71 46.98 33.10
C GLU A 222 50.13 47.42 32.70
N GLU A 223 50.78 46.66 31.80
CA GLU A 223 52.13 46.97 31.31
C GLU A 223 52.18 48.29 30.54
N MET A 224 51.19 48.54 29.67
CA MET A 224 51.05 49.80 28.93
C MET A 224 50.77 50.98 29.86
N GLY A 225 49.92 50.79 30.87
CA GLY A 225 49.66 51.79 31.90
C GLY A 225 50.92 52.14 32.70
N ALA A 226 51.71 51.14 33.09
CA ALA A 226 52.99 51.34 33.75
C ALA A 226 54.01 52.06 32.85
N ALA A 227 54.11 51.67 31.58
CA ALA A 227 54.98 52.31 30.61
C ALA A 227 54.60 53.79 30.38
N GLU A 228 53.31 54.09 30.24
CA GLU A 228 52.80 55.45 30.11
C GLU A 228 53.14 56.30 31.34
N MET A 229 52.98 55.74 32.55
CA MET A 229 53.38 56.42 33.79
C MET A 229 54.88 56.75 33.79
N THR A 230 55.74 55.78 33.45
CA THR A 230 57.19 56.02 33.38
C THR A 230 57.57 57.05 32.32
N TYR A 231 56.91 57.01 31.15
CA TYR A 231 57.13 57.99 30.08
C TYR A 231 56.74 59.40 30.53
N GLN A 232 55.61 59.56 31.23
CA GLN A 232 55.18 60.84 31.76
C GLN A 232 56.13 61.37 32.84
N GLU A 233 56.65 60.50 33.71
CA GLU A 233 57.68 60.86 34.70
C GLU A 233 58.98 61.32 34.02
N GLU A 234 59.49 60.59 33.04
CA GLU A 234 60.68 60.97 32.27
C GLU A 234 60.46 62.27 31.46
N LEU A 235 59.28 62.43 30.86
CA LEU A 235 58.92 63.66 30.16
C LEU A 235 58.91 64.86 31.12
N ALA A 236 58.36 64.70 32.32
CA ALA A 236 58.37 65.76 33.33
C ALA A 236 59.81 66.12 33.75
N GLN A 237 60.68 65.12 33.96
CA GLN A 237 62.10 65.34 34.28
C GLN A 237 62.85 66.04 33.15
N THR A 238 62.66 65.61 31.89
CA THR A 238 63.32 66.26 30.74
C THR A 238 62.84 67.68 30.53
N GLN A 239 61.55 67.97 30.76
CA GLN A 239 61.02 69.34 30.75
C GLN A 239 61.64 70.20 31.85
N GLN A 240 61.78 69.67 33.06
CA GLN A 240 62.46 70.37 34.17
C GLN A 240 63.92 70.69 33.81
N VAL A 241 64.69 69.69 33.35
CA VAL A 241 66.09 69.89 32.95
C VAL A 241 66.21 70.88 31.79
N ALA A 242 65.30 70.83 30.81
CA ALA A 242 65.28 71.79 29.70
C ALA A 242 65.05 73.22 30.20
N GLU A 243 64.17 73.41 31.18
CA GLU A 243 63.90 74.71 31.79
C GLU A 243 65.09 75.19 32.65
N GLU A 244 65.72 74.32 33.42
CA GLU A 244 66.95 74.63 34.17
C GLU A 244 68.12 75.00 33.25
N LEU A 245 68.30 74.26 32.14
CA LEU A 245 69.28 74.58 31.12
C LEU A 245 68.98 75.94 30.48
N ARG A 246 67.71 76.23 30.17
CA ARG A 246 67.28 77.52 29.63
C ARG A 246 67.67 78.65 30.57
N GLN A 247 67.38 78.52 31.87
CA GLN A 247 67.76 79.50 32.89
C GLN A 247 69.28 79.66 32.98
N CYS A 248 70.04 78.55 33.05
CA CYS A 248 71.51 78.60 33.06
C CYS A 248 72.08 79.30 31.82
N THR A 249 71.52 79.04 30.63
CA THR A 249 71.96 79.70 29.39
C THR A 249 71.65 81.19 29.40
N GLU A 250 70.45 81.58 29.86
CA GLU A 250 70.07 82.99 29.99
C GLU A 250 70.98 83.73 30.99
N GLU A 251 71.28 83.11 32.13
CA GLU A 251 72.22 83.65 33.13
C GLU A 251 73.66 83.75 32.58
N HIS A 252 74.12 82.72 31.87
CA HIS A 252 75.44 82.72 31.22
C HIS A 252 75.57 83.84 30.19
N ASP A 253 74.56 83.98 29.32
CA ASP A 253 74.52 85.03 28.30
C ASP A 253 74.48 86.42 28.94
N SER A 254 73.73 86.59 30.04
CA SER A 254 73.71 87.84 30.81
C SER A 254 75.09 88.15 31.41
N MET A 255 75.77 87.18 32.02
CA MET A 255 77.12 87.37 32.57
C MET A 255 78.15 87.68 31.47
N LEU A 256 78.05 87.04 30.31
CA LEU A 256 78.88 87.35 29.15
C LEU A 256 78.63 88.77 28.66
N HIS A 257 77.36 89.19 28.57
CA HIS A 257 76.98 90.54 28.20
C HIS A 257 77.57 91.57 29.17
N ASP A 258 77.39 91.39 30.47
CA ASP A 258 77.94 92.27 31.51
C ASP A 258 79.48 92.36 31.45
N ARG A 259 80.15 91.22 31.20
CA ARG A 259 81.60 91.18 31.02
C ARG A 259 82.05 91.96 29.78
N LEU A 260 81.38 91.76 28.64
CA LEU A 260 81.68 92.50 27.42
C LEU A 260 81.45 94.00 27.60
N GLU A 261 80.35 94.40 28.25
CA GLU A 261 80.09 95.79 28.59
C GLU A 261 81.19 96.38 29.48
N HIS A 262 81.64 95.62 30.49
CA HIS A 262 82.72 96.06 31.37
C HIS A 262 84.05 96.21 30.62
N GLU A 263 84.42 95.25 29.78
CA GLU A 263 85.61 95.33 28.92
C GLU A 263 85.54 96.52 27.97
N ASP A 264 84.37 96.81 27.39
CA ASP A 264 84.16 97.98 26.53
C ASP A 264 84.20 99.30 27.31
N ARG A 265 83.68 99.34 28.55
CA ARG A 265 83.83 100.51 29.45
C ARG A 265 85.30 100.77 29.77
N LEU A 266 86.08 99.73 30.05
CA LEU A 266 87.53 99.85 30.29
C LEU A 266 88.27 100.35 29.04
N ARG A 267 87.97 99.79 27.85
CA ARG A 267 88.55 100.26 26.58
C ARG A 267 88.23 101.74 26.34
N LYS A 268 86.97 102.15 26.51
CA LYS A 268 86.55 103.55 26.39
C LYS A 268 87.29 104.44 27.40
N ALA A 269 87.41 104.03 28.66
CA ALA A 269 88.11 104.79 29.69
C ALA A 269 89.62 104.91 29.40
N GLU A 270 90.25 103.84 28.90
CA GLU A 270 91.65 103.84 28.49
C GLU A 270 91.88 104.74 27.27
N ASP A 271 90.99 104.67 26.27
CA ASP A 271 91.03 105.54 25.09
C ASP A 271 90.81 107.01 25.48
N GLU A 272 89.88 107.30 26.40
CA GLU A 272 89.67 108.63 26.96
C GLU A 272 90.89 109.12 27.76
N TRP A 273 91.51 108.26 28.56
CA TRP A 273 92.72 108.61 29.31
C TRP A 273 93.88 108.89 28.35
N ARG A 274 94.06 108.07 27.32
CA ARG A 274 95.04 108.30 26.24
C ARG A 274 94.75 109.60 25.48
N ALA A 275 93.48 109.91 25.19
CA ALA A 275 93.07 111.16 24.56
C ALA A 275 93.34 112.38 25.46
N LYS A 276 93.06 112.30 26.77
CA LYS A 276 93.37 113.35 27.75
C LYS A 276 94.87 113.59 27.87
N GLN A 277 95.68 112.52 27.97
CA GLN A 277 97.14 112.61 27.97
C GLN A 277 97.67 113.27 26.69
N ALA A 278 97.17 112.85 25.52
CA ALA A 278 97.52 113.46 24.24
C ALA A 278 97.13 114.95 24.19
N ALA A 279 95.93 115.30 24.65
CA ALA A 279 95.47 116.69 24.73
C ALA A 279 96.32 117.53 25.69
N GLU A 280 96.74 116.98 26.84
CA GLU A 280 97.61 117.66 27.79
C GLU A 280 99.02 117.89 27.21
N VAL A 281 99.59 116.90 26.53
CA VAL A 281 100.87 117.04 25.81
C VAL A 281 100.76 118.13 24.74
N MET A 282 99.67 118.15 23.98
CA MET A 282 99.40 119.18 22.96
C MET A 282 99.22 120.57 23.59
N SER A 283 98.52 120.67 24.72
CA SER A 283 98.35 121.92 25.49
C SER A 283 99.69 122.44 26.03
N ARG A 284 100.51 121.57 26.65
CA ARG A 284 101.87 121.93 27.11
C ARG A 284 102.75 122.37 25.95
N ARG A 285 102.65 121.74 24.79
CA ARG A 285 103.37 122.14 23.57
C ARG A 285 102.92 123.52 23.08
N ALA A 286 101.60 123.76 23.03
CA ALA A 286 101.04 125.06 22.66
C ALA A 286 101.48 126.17 23.63
N ALA A 287 101.40 125.91 24.95
CA ALA A 287 101.88 126.84 25.98
C ALA A 287 103.37 127.16 25.81
N ARG A 288 104.22 126.16 25.50
CA ARG A 288 105.66 126.37 25.22
C ARG A 288 105.90 127.26 24.01
N ILE A 289 105.11 127.10 22.95
CA ILE A 289 105.19 127.94 21.74
C ILE A 289 104.80 129.39 22.08
N ILE A 290 103.71 129.59 22.83
CA ILE A 290 103.26 130.92 23.30
C ILE A 290 104.31 131.58 24.22
N GLN A 291 104.86 130.83 25.17
CA GLN A 291 105.91 131.34 26.08
C GLN A 291 107.17 131.74 25.31
N LYS A 292 107.57 130.95 24.30
CA LYS A 292 108.73 131.27 23.46
C LYS A 292 108.49 132.50 22.59
N SER A 293 107.31 132.65 22.00
CA SER A 293 106.97 133.84 21.22
C SER A 293 106.88 135.09 22.11
N TRP A 294 106.33 134.97 23.33
CA TRP A 294 106.30 136.05 24.32
C TRP A 294 107.71 136.46 24.79
N HIS A 295 108.58 135.49 25.08
CA HIS A 295 109.98 135.78 25.41
C HIS A 295 110.71 136.47 24.25
N ALA A 296 110.49 136.03 23.01
CA ALA A 296 111.06 136.68 21.83
C ALA A 296 110.56 138.12 21.67
N TYR A 297 109.27 138.38 21.94
CA TYR A 297 108.72 139.73 21.97
C TYR A 297 109.37 140.60 23.07
N LYS A 298 109.51 140.07 24.29
CA LYS A 298 110.12 140.79 25.42
C LYS A 298 111.59 141.14 25.20
N VAL A 299 112.37 140.20 24.63
CA VAL A 299 113.79 140.46 24.27
C VAL A 299 113.91 141.56 23.21
N LYS A 300 112.97 141.62 22.25
CA LYS A 300 112.92 142.74 21.29
C LYS A 300 112.58 144.07 21.97
N ALA A 301 111.63 144.09 22.91
CA ALA A 301 111.24 145.30 23.63
C ALA A 301 112.36 145.85 24.55
N ASP A 302 113.16 144.98 25.20
CA ASP A 302 114.27 145.40 26.08
C ASP A 302 115.52 145.85 25.29
N ALA A 303 115.72 145.34 24.07
CA ALA A 303 116.80 145.80 23.18
C ALA A 303 116.59 147.24 22.66
N GLU A 304 115.34 147.69 22.53
CA GLU A 304 115.02 149.07 22.16
C GLU A 304 115.29 150.05 23.32
N LYS A 305 115.12 149.64 24.58
CA LYS A 305 115.35 150.49 25.76
C LYS A 305 116.82 150.70 26.13
N LYS A 306 117.74 149.80 25.75
CA LYS A 306 119.18 149.92 26.05
C LYS A 306 119.99 150.81 25.08
N LYS A 307 119.42 151.27 23.96
CA LYS A 307 120.10 152.21 23.05
C LYS A 307 120.04 153.69 23.52
N ALA A 308 119.33 154.01 24.60
CA ALA A 308 119.04 155.41 24.97
C ALA A 308 119.84 156.00 26.16
N ALA A 309 120.74 155.28 26.86
CA ALA A 309 121.18 155.69 28.22
C ALA A 309 122.70 155.83 28.53
N THR A 310 123.65 155.68 27.59
CA THR A 310 125.10 155.82 27.91
C THR A 310 125.88 156.63 26.88
N ALA A 311 125.69 157.95 26.88
CA ALA A 311 126.47 158.91 26.07
C ALA A 311 127.01 160.12 26.86
N ASP A 312 126.96 160.18 28.21
CA ASP A 312 127.33 161.43 28.90
C ASP A 312 128.27 161.27 30.12
N LYS A 313 129.41 161.98 30.00
CA LYS A 313 130.39 162.48 30.99
C LYS A 313 131.57 161.62 31.48
N LYS A 314 132.70 161.80 30.77
CA LYS A 314 134.05 161.97 31.34
C LYS A 314 134.81 163.09 30.59
N LYS A 315 135.32 164.11 31.34
CA LYS A 315 136.52 164.96 31.08
C LYS A 315 136.47 166.21 30.15
N GLY A 316 136.74 167.39 30.73
CA GLY A 316 137.89 168.25 30.35
C GLY A 316 138.94 168.17 31.48
N LYS A 317 140.24 168.49 31.40
CA LYS A 317 141.19 168.99 30.38
C LYS A 317 142.58 168.80 31.05
N GLY A 318 143.52 167.98 30.56
CA GLY A 318 144.68 168.40 29.75
C GLY A 318 146.04 168.07 30.42
N SER A 319 146.83 167.16 29.84
CA SER A 319 148.32 167.06 29.85
C SER A 319 148.73 165.72 29.22
N ALA A 320 149.17 165.71 27.97
CA ALA A 320 150.56 165.54 27.53
C ALA A 320 150.80 164.17 26.85
N LYS A 321 151.05 164.22 25.52
CA LYS A 321 151.70 163.21 24.65
C LYS A 321 151.19 161.75 24.72
N ALA A 322 150.36 161.32 23.75
CA ALA A 322 150.12 159.90 23.44
C ALA A 322 150.02 159.66 21.92
N LYS A 323 150.95 158.86 21.39
CA LYS A 323 151.20 158.45 19.99
C LYS A 323 150.13 157.43 19.54
N LYS A 324 149.58 157.48 18.31
CA LYS A 324 150.15 157.34 16.94
C LYS A 324 150.12 155.87 16.48
N LYS A 325 149.41 155.66 15.37
CA LYS A 325 149.15 154.42 14.60
C LYS A 325 148.14 153.46 15.17
#